data_AF-A0A3A8WLN5-F1
#
_entry.id   AF-A0A3A8WLN5-F1
#
_cell.length_a   1.000
_cell.length_b   1.000
_cell.length_c   1.000
_cell.angle_alpha   90.00
_cell.angle_beta   90.00
_cell.angle_gamma   90.00
#
_symmetry.space_group_name_H-M   'P 1'
#
loop_
_entity.id
_entity.type
_entity.pdbx_description
1 polymer ?
#
loop_
_entity_poly.entity_id
_entity_poly.type
_entity_poly.pdbx_seq_one_letter_code
_entity_poly.pdbx_strand_id
1 'polypeptide(L)'
;MLEKILNSMLHGNAKTKIFLWSVFILGVSAVFLLMAGIIMGIPYLGLGGVLAGLAGLILSQSVSLNDLKREKKIKGKKAPKQKEEQEEEVIEDKQQKEEKEEEAAPKEKTRKEREREKSQYLSSLNAKKLKKIMKDHKVNQIHVKVMIDSYPAKKIEQAPAFMWRTDKMLHFMILTGRAEEFEVPLADIQGILLVKNVPADKEKDYQLFKYSSFISKMFQPYLPAYSEGTKNGELEVRKNTFRIEPGIYLTNSSVANLRKVLLPGVAFLVDDQVIASKHFNEYFKELYRYSLLCKNMVITLDEYREQIKKTLDALLDAPIAGSEFVTTIYDLNKYRLITKNDVVHYTQKYRELKM
;
A
#
# COMPACT_ATOMS: atom_id res chain seq x y z
N MET A 1 20.70 17.56 -16.95
CA MET A 1 19.42 16.85 -17.25
C MET A 1 19.37 16.33 -18.68
N LEU A 2 19.74 17.14 -19.68
CA LEU A 2 19.78 16.73 -21.10
C LEU A 2 20.67 15.50 -21.36
N GLU A 3 21.85 15.42 -20.75
CA GLU A 3 22.76 14.26 -20.89
C GLU A 3 22.15 12.94 -20.38
N LYS A 4 21.32 12.99 -19.31
CA LYS A 4 20.61 11.82 -18.79
C LYS A 4 19.48 11.37 -19.74
N ILE A 5 18.83 12.31 -20.43
CA ILE A 5 17.78 12.03 -21.43
C ILE A 5 18.42 11.46 -22.70
N LEU A 6 19.55 12.01 -23.16
CA LEU A 6 20.35 11.49 -24.28
C LEU A 6 20.89 10.08 -24.00
N ASN A 7 21.47 9.85 -22.82
CA ASN A 7 21.93 8.50 -22.43
C ASN A 7 20.76 7.51 -22.33
N SER A 8 19.59 7.94 -21.89
CA SER A 8 18.38 7.09 -21.84
C SER A 8 17.79 6.81 -23.23
N MET A 9 17.93 7.74 -24.19
CA MET A 9 17.54 7.51 -25.59
C MET A 9 18.43 6.49 -26.30
N LEU A 10 19.73 6.44 -25.97
CA LEU A 10 20.70 5.53 -26.61
C LEU A 10 20.82 4.17 -25.89
N HIS A 11 20.70 4.14 -24.56
CA HIS A 11 20.96 2.92 -23.75
C HIS A 11 19.77 2.43 -22.92
N GLY A 12 18.60 3.07 -23.02
CA GLY A 12 17.38 2.67 -22.29
C GLY A 12 16.66 1.43 -22.84
N ASN A 13 15.67 0.94 -22.07
CA ASN A 13 14.76 -0.14 -22.47
C ASN A 13 14.02 0.21 -23.78
N ALA A 14 13.78 -0.76 -24.67
CA ALA A 14 13.23 -0.54 -26.02
C ALA A 14 11.92 0.28 -26.03
N LYS A 15 11.04 0.08 -25.04
CA LYS A 15 9.80 0.86 -24.88
C LYS A 15 10.06 2.32 -24.51
N THR A 16 11.07 2.57 -23.68
CA THR A 16 11.49 3.92 -23.28
C THR A 16 12.14 4.66 -24.45
N LYS A 17 12.92 3.95 -25.27
CA LYS A 17 13.53 4.51 -26.50
C LYS A 17 12.47 4.97 -27.50
N ILE A 18 11.49 4.13 -27.80
CA ILE A 18 10.40 4.45 -28.74
C ILE A 18 9.60 5.67 -28.26
N PHE A 19 9.31 5.75 -26.97
CA PHE A 19 8.57 6.87 -26.39
C PHE A 19 9.35 8.18 -26.48
N LEU A 20 10.63 8.18 -26.06
CA LEU A 20 11.46 9.39 -26.08
C LEU A 20 11.70 9.90 -27.52
N TRP A 21 11.93 9.00 -28.47
CA TRP A 21 12.04 9.37 -29.89
C TRP A 21 10.73 9.91 -30.47
N SER A 22 9.58 9.35 -30.09
CA SER A 22 8.27 9.83 -30.53
C SER A 22 7.99 11.26 -30.05
N VAL A 23 8.32 11.59 -28.80
CA VAL A 23 8.12 12.94 -28.25
C VAL A 23 9.09 13.93 -28.90
N PHE A 24 10.34 13.52 -29.13
CA PHE A 24 11.34 14.36 -29.80
C PHE A 24 10.96 14.68 -31.25
N ILE A 25 10.54 13.69 -32.04
CA ILE A 25 10.11 13.87 -33.43
C ILE A 25 8.86 14.75 -33.52
N LEU A 26 7.92 14.60 -32.58
CA LEU A 26 6.72 15.46 -32.53
C LEU A 26 7.07 16.90 -32.18
N GLY A 27 8.00 17.13 -31.25
CA GLY A 27 8.48 18.47 -30.92
C GLY A 27 9.17 19.17 -32.10
N VAL A 28 10.06 18.47 -32.80
CA VAL A 28 10.77 19.01 -33.97
C VAL A 28 9.81 19.29 -35.13
N SER A 29 8.86 18.39 -35.40
CA SER A 29 7.89 18.58 -36.48
C SER A 29 6.91 19.73 -36.22
N ALA A 30 6.51 19.96 -34.97
CA ALA A 30 5.67 21.11 -34.60
C ALA A 30 6.36 22.45 -34.89
N VAL A 31 7.65 22.59 -34.52
CA VAL A 31 8.43 23.81 -34.78
C VAL A 31 8.63 24.02 -36.29
N PHE A 32 8.92 22.95 -37.03
CA PHE A 32 9.11 23.02 -38.48
C PHE A 32 7.82 23.45 -39.21
N LEU A 33 6.66 22.89 -38.84
CA LEU A 33 5.38 23.23 -39.46
C LEU A 33 4.93 24.66 -39.13
N LEU A 34 5.21 25.15 -37.91
CA LEU A 34 4.96 26.56 -37.53
C LEU A 34 5.80 27.51 -38.38
N MET A 35 7.10 27.25 -38.51
CA MET A 35 8.00 28.08 -39.32
C MET A 35 7.61 28.05 -40.81
N ALA A 36 7.29 26.88 -41.35
CA ALA A 36 6.83 26.74 -42.73
C ALA A 36 5.51 27.47 -42.99
N GLY A 37 4.56 27.44 -42.05
CA GLY A 37 3.29 28.18 -42.15
C GLY A 37 3.47 29.69 -42.17
N ILE A 38 4.44 30.21 -41.41
CA ILE A 38 4.77 31.64 -41.38
C ILE A 38 5.47 32.07 -42.68
N ILE A 39 6.45 31.28 -43.15
CA ILE A 39 7.24 31.62 -44.35
C ILE A 39 6.42 31.50 -45.63
N MET A 40 5.57 30.47 -45.75
CA MET A 40 4.77 30.24 -46.97
C MET A 40 3.40 30.95 -46.94
N GLY A 41 3.03 31.61 -45.83
CA GLY A 41 1.76 32.33 -45.69
C GLY A 41 0.53 31.41 -45.74
N ILE A 42 0.70 30.11 -45.48
CA ILE A 42 -0.39 29.12 -45.50
C ILE A 42 -0.83 28.86 -44.05
N PRO A 43 -1.94 29.45 -43.58
CA PRO A 43 -2.34 29.39 -42.18
C PRO A 43 -2.68 27.96 -41.71
N TYR A 44 -3.09 27.07 -42.61
CA TYR A 44 -3.38 25.67 -42.28
C TYR A 44 -2.15 24.87 -41.85
N LEU A 45 -0.95 25.21 -42.36
CA LEU A 45 0.31 24.57 -41.92
C LEU A 45 0.71 25.02 -40.52
N GLY A 46 0.53 26.31 -40.22
CA GLY A 46 0.71 26.85 -38.86
C GLY A 46 -0.25 26.21 -37.85
N LEU A 47 -1.51 26.02 -38.25
CA LEU A 47 -2.51 25.29 -37.46
C LEU A 47 -2.10 23.83 -37.21
N GLY A 48 -1.53 23.16 -38.21
CA GLY A 48 -0.96 21.82 -38.07
C GLY A 48 0.18 21.75 -37.06
N GLY A 49 1.06 22.76 -37.06
CA GLY A 49 2.15 22.89 -36.08
C GLY A 49 1.65 23.15 -34.64
N VAL A 50 0.62 23.98 -34.46
CA VAL A 50 -0.05 24.19 -33.15
C VAL A 50 -0.67 22.88 -32.65
N LEU A 51 -1.36 22.14 -33.51
CA LEU A 51 -1.98 20.86 -33.15
C LEU A 51 -0.94 19.80 -32.78
N ALA A 52 0.17 19.73 -33.51
CA ALA A 52 1.28 18.82 -33.19
C ALA A 52 1.97 19.21 -31.87
N GLY A 53 2.16 20.51 -31.62
CA GLY A 53 2.71 21.02 -30.37
C GLY A 53 1.81 20.75 -29.17
N LEU A 54 0.48 20.93 -29.33
CA LEU A 54 -0.50 20.56 -28.31
C LEU A 54 -0.54 19.05 -28.07
N ALA A 55 -0.45 18.22 -29.12
CA ALA A 55 -0.36 16.77 -28.97
C ALA A 55 0.93 16.34 -28.27
N GLY A 56 2.06 16.99 -28.55
CA GLY A 56 3.33 16.76 -27.85
C GLY A 56 3.28 17.19 -26.38
N LEU A 57 2.65 18.34 -26.09
CA LEU A 57 2.43 18.81 -24.71
C LEU A 57 1.49 17.87 -23.95
N ILE A 58 0.39 17.44 -24.58
CA ILE A 58 -0.54 16.46 -24.02
C ILE A 58 0.20 15.15 -23.77
N LEU A 59 1.03 14.65 -24.69
CA LEU A 59 1.82 13.43 -24.45
C LEU A 59 2.89 13.60 -23.37
N SER A 60 3.43 14.81 -23.20
CA SER A 60 4.39 15.13 -22.14
C SER A 60 3.72 15.24 -20.75
N GLN A 61 2.46 15.70 -20.72
CA GLN A 61 1.64 15.84 -19.50
C GLN A 61 0.79 14.61 -19.18
N SER A 62 0.42 13.78 -20.18
CA SER A 62 -0.36 12.55 -20.03
C SER A 62 0.48 11.35 -19.59
N VAL A 63 1.71 11.62 -19.14
CA VAL A 63 2.43 10.76 -18.19
C VAL A 63 2.33 11.39 -16.78
N SER A 64 1.14 11.82 -16.40
CA SER A 64 0.46 11.19 -15.25
C SER A 64 -0.45 10.11 -15.83
N LEU A 65 -0.03 8.85 -15.69
CA LEU A 65 -0.61 7.67 -16.35
C LEU A 65 -1.97 7.27 -15.75
N ASN A 66 -3.01 8.07 -15.97
CA ASN A 66 -4.41 7.67 -15.85
C ASN A 66 -5.20 8.15 -17.08
N ASP A 67 -6.11 7.30 -17.55
CA ASP A 67 -7.18 7.63 -18.50
C ASP A 67 -6.94 7.65 -20.02
N LEU A 68 -6.38 6.56 -20.56
CA LEU A 68 -6.63 6.19 -21.96
C LEU A 68 -7.14 4.74 -22.10
N LYS A 69 -8.40 4.51 -21.71
CA LYS A 69 -9.28 3.51 -22.34
C LYS A 69 -10.74 3.94 -22.29
N ARG A 70 -11.13 4.77 -23.27
CA ARG A 70 -12.43 4.89 -23.96
C ARG A 70 -12.36 6.25 -24.68
N GLU A 71 -12.43 6.37 -26.00
CA GLU A 71 -13.40 5.82 -26.93
C GLU A 71 -12.88 5.82 -28.38
N LYS A 72 -13.27 4.80 -29.16
CA LYS A 72 -13.50 4.94 -30.59
C LYS A 72 -14.85 4.30 -30.94
N LYS A 73 -15.79 5.19 -31.28
CA LYS A 73 -16.87 5.12 -32.29
C LYS A 73 -17.80 3.91 -32.34
N ILE A 74 -19.11 4.18 -32.26
CA ILE A 74 -20.11 3.73 -33.25
C ILE A 74 -21.08 4.88 -33.57
N LYS A 75 -21.23 5.20 -34.87
CA LYS A 75 -22.28 6.08 -35.43
C LYS A 75 -23.47 5.21 -35.87
N GLY A 76 -24.67 5.56 -35.39
CA GLY A 76 -25.95 5.66 -36.11
C GLY A 76 -26.62 4.42 -36.72
N LYS A 77 -27.90 4.18 -36.35
CA LYS A 77 -29.08 4.45 -37.20
C LYS A 77 -30.40 3.94 -36.59
N LYS A 78 -31.42 4.82 -36.69
CA LYS A 78 -32.86 4.60 -36.97
C LYS A 78 -33.77 3.96 -35.91
N ALA A 79 -34.69 4.80 -35.42
CA ALA A 79 -36.03 4.41 -34.98
C ALA A 79 -36.87 3.90 -36.18
N PRO A 80 -37.86 3.02 -35.93
CA PRO A 80 -39.24 3.49 -36.13
C PRO A 80 -40.29 2.93 -35.15
N LYS A 81 -41.30 3.78 -34.93
CA LYS A 81 -42.75 3.57 -34.79
C LYS A 81 -43.37 2.88 -33.55
N GLN A 82 -44.28 3.68 -32.97
CA GLN A 82 -45.48 3.37 -32.20
C GLN A 82 -46.30 2.19 -32.77
N LYS A 83 -46.94 1.45 -31.87
CA LYS A 83 -48.34 1.00 -31.96
C LYS A 83 -48.91 0.82 -30.54
N GLU A 84 -50.04 1.46 -30.31
CA GLU A 84 -50.96 1.26 -29.19
C GLU A 84 -51.83 0.00 -29.41
N GLU A 85 -52.49 -0.37 -28.31
CA GLU A 85 -53.75 -1.12 -28.15
C GLU A 85 -53.75 -2.63 -27.88
N GLN A 86 -54.69 -2.96 -26.96
CA GLN A 86 -55.15 -4.25 -26.41
C GLN A 86 -54.30 -4.73 -25.22
N GLU A 87 -54.60 -4.44 -23.96
CA GLU A 87 -55.86 -4.33 -23.19
C GLU A 87 -56.74 -5.60 -23.18
N GLU A 88 -56.95 -6.08 -21.95
CA GLU A 88 -57.87 -7.10 -21.43
C GLU A 88 -57.42 -8.58 -21.44
N GLU A 89 -57.69 -9.26 -20.31
CA GLU A 89 -57.20 -10.58 -19.84
C GLU A 89 -55.73 -10.55 -19.35
N VAL A 90 -55.42 -10.41 -18.05
CA VAL A 90 -55.75 -11.33 -16.96
C VAL A 90 -55.77 -10.55 -15.65
N ILE A 91 -56.96 -10.27 -15.11
CA ILE A 91 -57.15 -9.58 -13.81
C ILE A 91 -57.23 -10.58 -12.63
N GLU A 92 -57.13 -11.89 -12.85
CA GLU A 92 -57.33 -12.88 -11.76
C GLU A 92 -56.06 -13.41 -11.07
N ASP A 93 -54.86 -12.95 -11.42
CA ASP A 93 -53.61 -13.46 -10.81
C ASP A 93 -52.88 -12.45 -9.90
N LYS A 94 -53.54 -11.35 -9.54
CA LYS A 94 -52.98 -10.28 -8.69
C LYS A 94 -53.41 -10.28 -7.22
N GLN A 95 -54.12 -11.30 -6.74
CA GLN A 95 -54.49 -11.43 -5.32
C GLN A 95 -53.80 -12.59 -4.57
N GLN A 96 -52.79 -13.24 -5.16
CA GLN A 96 -51.96 -14.23 -4.45
C GLN A 96 -50.44 -13.92 -4.48
N LYS A 97 -50.06 -12.68 -4.81
CA LYS A 97 -48.64 -12.28 -4.87
C LYS A 97 -48.25 -11.09 -3.98
N GLU A 98 -49.16 -10.60 -3.13
CA GLU A 98 -48.89 -9.48 -2.21
C GLU A 98 -48.77 -9.88 -0.73
N GLU A 99 -48.76 -11.18 -0.39
CA GLU A 99 -48.49 -11.68 0.98
C GLU A 99 -47.16 -12.44 1.14
N LYS A 100 -46.17 -12.21 0.26
CA LYS A 100 -44.80 -12.70 0.43
C LYS A 100 -43.71 -11.66 0.14
N GLU A 101 -44.00 -10.41 0.45
CA GLU A 101 -42.96 -9.40 0.72
C GLU A 101 -42.99 -8.99 2.19
N GLU A 102 -43.00 -9.99 3.09
CA GLU A 102 -42.39 -9.79 4.40
C GLU A 102 -40.88 -9.76 4.21
N GLU A 103 -40.28 -8.67 4.68
CA GLU A 103 -38.85 -8.38 4.73
C GLU A 103 -38.01 -9.59 5.17
N ALA A 104 -37.54 -10.38 4.21
CA ALA A 104 -36.38 -11.21 4.43
C ALA A 104 -35.15 -10.29 4.40
N ALA A 105 -34.87 -9.65 5.55
CA ALA A 105 -33.57 -9.06 5.82
C ALA A 105 -32.49 -10.02 5.30
N PRO A 106 -31.48 -9.56 4.53
CA PRO A 106 -30.52 -10.46 3.92
C PRO A 106 -29.86 -11.29 5.02
N LYS A 107 -30.13 -12.60 5.02
CA LYS A 107 -29.58 -13.53 6.02
C LYS A 107 -28.07 -13.30 6.09
N GLU A 108 -27.59 -12.91 7.26
CA GLU A 108 -26.18 -12.65 7.46
C GLU A 108 -25.41 -13.95 7.18
N LYS A 109 -24.52 -13.93 6.17
CA LYS A 109 -23.75 -15.12 5.78
C LYS A 109 -22.90 -15.62 6.94
N THR A 110 -22.95 -16.93 7.17
CA THR A 110 -22.14 -17.56 8.20
C THR A 110 -20.64 -17.41 7.88
N ARG A 111 -19.78 -17.50 8.91
CA ARG A 111 -18.32 -17.44 8.73
C ARG A 111 -17.81 -18.51 7.73
N LYS A 112 -18.33 -19.73 7.85
CA LYS A 112 -17.96 -20.86 6.99
C LYS A 112 -18.33 -20.63 5.52
N GLU A 113 -19.50 -20.04 5.25
CA GLU A 113 -19.90 -19.70 3.88
C GLU A 113 -18.97 -18.64 3.27
N ARG A 114 -18.63 -17.59 4.03
CA ARG A 114 -17.68 -16.56 3.58
C ARG A 114 -16.30 -17.13 3.29
N GLU A 115 -15.81 -18.05 4.10
CA GLU A 115 -14.53 -18.74 3.86
C GLU A 115 -14.57 -19.61 2.60
N ARG A 116 -15.67 -20.32 2.34
CA ARG A 116 -15.86 -21.12 1.12
C ARG A 116 -15.92 -20.24 -0.12
N GLU A 117 -16.70 -19.17 -0.11
CA GLU A 117 -16.80 -18.21 -1.20
C GLU A 117 -15.43 -17.58 -1.50
N LYS A 118 -14.71 -17.17 -0.45
CA LYS A 118 -13.35 -16.66 -0.57
C LYS A 118 -12.40 -17.68 -1.19
N SER A 119 -12.41 -18.92 -0.72
CA SER A 119 -11.58 -19.99 -1.28
C SER A 119 -11.84 -20.21 -2.78
N GLN A 120 -13.10 -20.28 -3.18
CA GLN A 120 -13.51 -20.44 -4.58
C GLN A 120 -13.09 -19.25 -5.43
N TYR A 121 -13.35 -18.03 -4.93
CA TYR A 121 -12.98 -16.79 -5.61
C TYR A 121 -11.47 -16.71 -5.83
N LEU A 122 -10.66 -16.84 -4.78
CA LEU A 122 -9.20 -16.75 -4.85
C LEU A 122 -8.60 -17.81 -5.78
N SER A 123 -9.13 -19.05 -5.74
CA SER A 123 -8.69 -20.13 -6.63
C SER A 123 -9.03 -19.89 -8.10
N SER A 124 -10.12 -19.17 -8.38
CA SER A 124 -10.55 -18.84 -9.75
C SER A 124 -9.70 -17.75 -10.42
N LEU A 125 -8.90 -17.01 -9.62
CA LEU A 125 -8.11 -15.88 -10.08
C LEU A 125 -6.81 -16.32 -10.76
N ASN A 126 -6.51 -15.65 -11.86
CA ASN A 126 -5.22 -15.74 -12.55
C ASN A 126 -4.71 -14.33 -12.86
N ALA A 127 -3.51 -14.22 -13.42
CA ALA A 127 -2.89 -12.92 -13.72
C ALA A 127 -3.77 -11.99 -14.58
N LYS A 128 -4.48 -12.54 -15.59
CA LYS A 128 -5.33 -11.74 -16.50
C LYS A 128 -6.58 -11.23 -15.77
N LYS A 129 -7.27 -12.09 -15.01
CA LYS A 129 -8.45 -11.72 -14.22
C LYS A 129 -8.09 -10.70 -13.15
N LEU A 130 -7.03 -10.93 -12.39
CA LEU A 130 -6.58 -10.01 -11.35
C LEU A 130 -6.23 -8.64 -11.95
N LYS A 131 -5.50 -8.61 -13.08
CA LYS A 131 -5.17 -7.34 -13.75
C LYS A 131 -6.43 -6.58 -14.22
N LYS A 132 -7.46 -7.29 -14.67
CA LYS A 132 -8.75 -6.67 -15.03
C LYS A 132 -9.41 -6.07 -13.78
N ILE A 133 -9.51 -6.85 -12.70
CA ILE A 133 -10.08 -6.40 -11.42
C ILE A 133 -9.34 -5.16 -10.89
N MET A 134 -8.01 -5.21 -10.83
CA MET A 134 -7.19 -4.06 -10.40
C MET A 134 -7.45 -2.82 -11.25
N LYS A 135 -7.68 -2.98 -12.55
CA LYS A 135 -8.03 -1.86 -13.43
C LYS A 135 -9.43 -1.33 -13.14
N ASP A 136 -10.39 -2.23 -12.94
CA ASP A 136 -11.79 -1.87 -12.67
C ASP A 136 -11.90 -1.10 -11.34
N HIS A 137 -11.07 -1.46 -10.35
CA HIS A 137 -10.89 -0.75 -9.06
C HIS A 137 -9.86 0.39 -9.09
N LYS A 138 -9.40 0.80 -10.28
CA LYS A 138 -8.46 1.93 -10.45
C LYS A 138 -7.22 1.86 -9.54
N VAL A 139 -6.70 0.66 -9.29
CA VAL A 139 -5.48 0.48 -8.48
C VAL A 139 -4.32 1.17 -9.19
N ASN A 140 -3.71 2.14 -8.50
CA ASN A 140 -2.61 2.93 -9.05
C ASN A 140 -1.35 2.07 -9.30
N GLN A 141 -0.45 2.59 -10.14
CA GLN A 141 0.84 1.93 -10.41
C GLN A 141 1.69 1.77 -9.14
N ILE A 142 1.69 2.80 -8.30
CA ILE A 142 2.33 2.78 -6.99
C ILE A 142 1.33 2.19 -5.99
N HIS A 143 1.34 0.86 -5.89
CA HIS A 143 0.59 0.11 -4.90
C HIS A 143 1.51 -0.88 -4.18
N VAL A 144 1.13 -1.26 -2.98
CA VAL A 144 1.78 -2.33 -2.21
C VAL A 144 0.80 -3.47 -2.02
N LYS A 145 1.33 -4.70 -1.96
CA LYS A 145 0.56 -5.87 -1.57
C LYS A 145 0.67 -6.02 -0.06
N VAL A 146 -0.44 -6.32 0.59
CA VAL A 146 -0.48 -6.58 2.04
C VAL A 146 -1.35 -7.78 2.34
N MET A 147 -1.11 -8.39 3.49
CA MET A 147 -1.99 -9.34 4.13
C MET A 147 -2.66 -8.67 5.33
N ILE A 148 -3.98 -8.57 5.27
CA ILE A 148 -4.81 -8.10 6.37
C ILE A 148 -5.06 -9.30 7.28
N ASP A 149 -4.62 -9.22 8.52
CA ASP A 149 -4.89 -10.22 9.54
C ASP A 149 -6.36 -10.16 9.97
N SER A 150 -6.85 -8.95 10.30
CA SER A 150 -8.26 -8.72 10.59
C SER A 150 -8.67 -7.27 10.38
N TYR A 151 -9.96 -7.07 10.10
CA TYR A 151 -10.62 -5.77 10.19
C TYR A 151 -12.06 -5.99 10.72
N PRO A 152 -12.26 -5.87 12.04
CA PRO A 152 -13.51 -6.24 12.70
C PRO A 152 -14.73 -5.47 12.19
N ALA A 153 -14.60 -4.16 11.95
CA ALA A 153 -15.72 -3.31 11.51
C ALA A 153 -16.33 -3.78 10.18
N LYS A 154 -15.55 -4.44 9.32
CA LYS A 154 -16.01 -5.02 8.05
C LYS A 154 -16.10 -6.54 8.06
N LYS A 155 -15.90 -7.18 9.22
CA LYS A 155 -15.89 -8.63 9.40
C LYS A 155 -14.95 -9.34 8.41
N ILE A 156 -13.77 -8.74 8.17
CA ILE A 156 -12.73 -9.26 7.27
C ILE A 156 -11.68 -9.97 8.10
N GLU A 157 -11.31 -11.18 7.68
CA GLU A 157 -10.26 -11.98 8.32
C GLU A 157 -9.30 -12.53 7.26
N GLN A 158 -8.00 -12.44 7.55
CA GLN A 158 -6.90 -13.10 6.84
C GLN A 158 -6.93 -12.92 5.32
N ALA A 159 -7.12 -11.68 4.84
CA ALA A 159 -7.42 -11.38 3.45
C ALA A 159 -6.25 -10.65 2.74
N PRO A 160 -5.90 -11.07 1.51
CA PRO A 160 -4.88 -10.39 0.72
C PRO A 160 -5.48 -9.12 0.12
N ALA A 161 -4.68 -8.06 0.08
CA ALA A 161 -5.12 -6.77 -0.42
C ALA A 161 -4.03 -6.03 -1.19
N PHE A 162 -4.49 -5.12 -2.02
CA PHE A 162 -3.66 -4.12 -2.68
C PHE A 162 -3.99 -2.77 -2.05
N MET A 163 -2.96 -2.05 -1.65
CA MET A 163 -3.10 -0.73 -1.06
C MET A 163 -2.41 0.30 -1.94
N TRP A 164 -3.01 1.46 -2.10
CA TRP A 164 -2.38 2.59 -2.77
C TRP A 164 -2.80 3.89 -2.11
N ARG A 165 -1.98 4.92 -2.30
CA ARG A 165 -2.20 6.23 -1.71
C ARG A 165 -2.60 7.24 -2.79
N THR A 166 -3.48 8.14 -2.40
CA THR A 166 -3.78 9.40 -3.09
C THR A 166 -3.50 10.55 -2.12
N ASP A 167 -3.75 11.80 -2.50
CA ASP A 167 -3.36 12.96 -1.69
C ASP A 167 -3.97 12.95 -0.28
N LYS A 168 -5.22 12.52 -0.15
CA LYS A 168 -5.97 12.53 1.12
C LYS A 168 -6.39 11.16 1.63
N MET A 169 -6.36 10.13 0.79
CA MET A 169 -6.94 8.83 1.09
C MET A 169 -5.93 7.69 0.88
N LEU A 170 -5.97 6.71 1.77
CA LEU A 170 -5.37 5.40 1.61
C LEU A 170 -6.46 4.43 1.15
N HIS A 171 -6.26 3.88 -0.04
CA HIS A 171 -7.20 2.99 -0.71
C HIS A 171 -6.82 1.53 -0.51
N PHE A 172 -7.83 0.67 -0.42
CA PHE A 172 -7.67 -0.76 -0.24
C PHE A 172 -8.56 -1.50 -1.24
N MET A 173 -7.99 -2.42 -1.99
CA MET A 173 -8.72 -3.45 -2.73
C MET A 173 -8.45 -4.81 -2.08
N ILE A 174 -9.40 -5.34 -1.34
CA ILE A 174 -9.30 -6.62 -0.62
C ILE A 174 -9.93 -7.73 -1.46
N LEU A 175 -9.29 -8.90 -1.46
CA LEU A 175 -9.84 -10.10 -2.07
C LEU A 175 -10.45 -11.01 -1.00
N THR A 176 -11.78 -10.98 -0.87
CA THR A 176 -12.56 -11.89 -0.01
C THR A 176 -13.30 -12.90 -0.89
N GLY A 177 -14.63 -13.02 -0.80
CA GLY A 177 -15.47 -13.73 -1.78
C GLY A 177 -15.60 -12.99 -3.12
N ARG A 178 -15.20 -11.71 -3.14
CA ARG A 178 -15.08 -10.86 -4.31
C ARG A 178 -14.01 -9.79 -4.04
N ALA A 179 -13.71 -8.97 -5.05
CA ALA A 179 -12.93 -7.77 -4.82
C ALA A 179 -13.83 -6.70 -4.19
N GLU A 180 -13.40 -6.17 -3.06
CA GLU A 180 -14.09 -5.12 -2.33
C GLU A 180 -13.14 -3.96 -2.08
N GLU A 181 -13.68 -2.75 -2.15
CA GLU A 181 -12.90 -1.52 -2.04
C GLU A 181 -13.38 -0.70 -0.85
N PHE A 182 -12.42 -0.06 -0.19
CA PHE A 182 -12.70 1.01 0.75
C PHE A 182 -11.48 1.91 0.94
N GLU A 183 -11.76 3.06 1.53
CA GLU A 183 -10.81 4.13 1.70
C GLU A 183 -10.73 4.51 3.17
N VAL A 184 -9.55 4.95 3.59
CA VAL A 184 -9.29 5.51 4.91
C VAL A 184 -8.65 6.89 4.70
N PRO A 185 -9.22 7.97 5.27
CA PRO A 185 -8.58 9.27 5.27
C PRO A 185 -7.19 9.19 5.91
N LEU A 186 -6.18 9.75 5.24
CA LEU A 186 -4.81 9.78 5.77
C LEU A 186 -4.73 10.56 7.09
N ALA A 187 -5.63 11.53 7.29
CA ALA A 187 -5.74 12.29 8.53
C ALA A 187 -6.10 11.42 9.75
N ASP A 188 -6.79 10.30 9.52
CA ASP A 188 -7.19 9.38 10.60
C ASP A 188 -6.03 8.45 10.99
N ILE A 189 -5.01 8.32 10.13
CA ILE A 189 -3.84 7.46 10.36
C ILE A 189 -2.79 8.22 11.18
N GLN A 190 -2.98 8.25 12.49
CA GLN A 190 -2.07 8.90 13.44
C GLN A 190 -0.73 8.16 13.60
N GLY A 191 -0.74 6.84 13.41
CA GLY A 191 0.44 6.01 13.55
C GLY A 191 0.16 4.55 13.20
N ILE A 192 1.23 3.77 13.14
CA ILE A 192 1.18 2.31 12.98
C ILE A 192 1.50 1.70 14.35
N LEU A 193 0.50 1.11 15.00
CA LEU A 193 0.63 0.53 16.33
C LEU A 193 1.05 -0.94 16.26
N LEU A 194 2.15 -1.32 16.93
CA LEU A 194 2.51 -2.72 17.11
C LEU A 194 1.62 -3.38 18.17
N VAL A 195 0.96 -4.47 17.79
CA VAL A 195 0.18 -5.33 18.69
C VAL A 195 0.93 -6.65 18.85
N LYS A 196 1.54 -6.83 20.03
CA LYS A 196 2.44 -7.94 20.33
C LYS A 196 1.68 -9.18 20.80
N ASN A 197 2.27 -10.36 20.56
CA ASN A 197 1.86 -11.62 21.18
C ASN A 197 0.40 -12.02 20.92
N VAL A 198 -0.12 -11.72 19.73
CA VAL A 198 -1.46 -12.15 19.32
C VAL A 198 -1.47 -13.68 19.22
N PRO A 199 -2.41 -14.37 19.89
CA PRO A 199 -2.53 -15.83 19.78
C PRO A 199 -2.69 -16.26 18.31
N ALA A 200 -2.02 -17.34 17.95
CA ALA A 200 -2.02 -17.84 16.60
C ALA A 200 -2.14 -19.36 16.58
N ASP A 201 -2.66 -19.89 15.48
CA ASP A 201 -2.74 -21.32 15.22
C ASP A 201 -2.14 -21.58 13.84
N LYS A 202 -0.93 -22.14 13.77
CA LYS A 202 -0.25 -22.36 12.47
C LYS A 202 -1.04 -23.27 11.55
N GLU A 203 -1.89 -24.14 12.08
CA GLU A 203 -2.66 -25.09 11.30
C GLU A 203 -3.90 -24.42 10.69
N LYS A 204 -4.56 -23.55 11.46
CA LYS A 204 -5.79 -22.84 11.06
C LYS A 204 -5.54 -21.50 10.36
N ASP A 205 -4.53 -20.77 10.78
CA ASP A 205 -4.23 -19.46 10.22
C ASP A 205 -3.75 -19.58 8.76
N TYR A 206 -4.34 -18.73 7.92
CA TYR A 206 -4.03 -18.56 6.50
C TYR A 206 -4.07 -19.87 5.71
N GLN A 207 -4.95 -20.81 6.07
CA GLN A 207 -5.07 -22.11 5.39
C GLN A 207 -5.18 -21.99 3.87
N LEU A 208 -5.94 -21.02 3.36
CA LEU A 208 -6.10 -20.76 1.93
C LEU A 208 -4.78 -20.43 1.19
N PHE A 209 -3.79 -19.93 1.93
CA PHE A 209 -2.48 -19.54 1.40
C PHE A 209 -1.47 -20.68 1.45
N LYS A 210 -1.76 -21.79 2.14
CA LYS A 210 -0.93 -22.99 2.11
C LYS A 210 -0.99 -23.72 0.77
N TYR A 211 -2.09 -23.55 0.03
CA TYR A 211 -2.28 -24.15 -1.29
C TYR A 211 -1.56 -23.37 -2.39
N SER A 212 -1.19 -24.02 -3.48
CA SER A 212 -0.32 -23.46 -4.54
C SER A 212 -1.05 -22.63 -5.61
N SER A 213 -2.16 -21.95 -5.24
CA SER A 213 -2.91 -21.08 -6.17
C SER A 213 -2.07 -19.88 -6.63
N PHE A 214 -2.50 -19.21 -7.70
CA PHE A 214 -1.84 -18.00 -8.19
C PHE A 214 -1.80 -16.89 -7.13
N ILE A 215 -2.92 -16.63 -6.44
CA ILE A 215 -2.99 -15.62 -5.38
C ILE A 215 -2.18 -16.07 -4.16
N SER A 216 -2.26 -17.34 -3.78
CA SER A 216 -1.51 -17.86 -2.63
C SER A 216 -0.01 -17.68 -2.82
N LYS A 217 0.53 -18.05 -3.99
CA LYS A 217 1.94 -17.82 -4.33
C LYS A 217 2.32 -16.33 -4.32
N MET A 218 1.44 -15.47 -4.82
CA MET A 218 1.67 -14.02 -4.84
C MET A 218 1.74 -13.42 -3.43
N PHE A 219 0.92 -13.91 -2.50
CA PHE A 219 0.79 -13.36 -1.16
C PHE A 219 1.58 -14.12 -0.09
N GLN A 220 2.22 -15.23 -0.43
CA GLN A 220 3.08 -16.02 0.46
C GLN A 220 4.11 -15.17 1.23
N PRO A 221 4.83 -14.21 0.59
CA PRO A 221 5.82 -13.41 1.29
C PRO A 221 5.23 -12.45 2.34
N TYR A 222 3.91 -12.24 2.34
CA TYR A 222 3.21 -11.32 3.22
C TYR A 222 2.50 -12.03 4.37
N LEU A 223 2.64 -13.35 4.49
CA LEU A 223 2.14 -14.10 5.65
C LEU A 223 2.90 -13.70 6.93
N PRO A 224 2.27 -13.83 8.12
CA PRO A 224 2.92 -13.41 9.36
C PRO A 224 4.08 -14.35 9.72
N ALA A 225 5.08 -13.78 10.39
CA ALA A 225 6.05 -14.57 11.13
C ALA A 225 5.43 -15.04 12.46
N TYR A 226 5.60 -16.33 12.76
CA TYR A 226 5.16 -16.91 14.03
C TYR A 226 6.34 -17.04 14.99
N SER A 227 6.07 -16.81 16.27
CA SER A 227 6.97 -17.12 17.39
C SER A 227 6.34 -18.21 18.25
N GLU A 228 7.15 -19.14 18.70
CA GLU A 228 6.75 -20.19 19.64
C GLU A 228 7.24 -19.85 21.04
N GLY A 229 6.45 -20.21 22.04
CA GLY A 229 6.82 -20.13 23.43
C GLY A 229 6.12 -21.22 24.23
N THR A 230 6.40 -21.24 25.53
CA THR A 230 5.74 -22.15 26.47
C THR A 230 5.03 -21.32 27.52
N LYS A 231 3.75 -21.61 27.76
CA LYS A 231 2.98 -21.02 28.85
C LYS A 231 2.34 -22.14 29.64
N ASN A 232 2.67 -22.24 30.92
CA ASN A 232 2.18 -23.30 31.81
C ASN A 232 2.43 -24.73 31.30
N GLY A 233 3.53 -24.96 30.58
CA GLY A 233 3.88 -26.26 30.01
C GLY A 233 3.26 -26.56 28.64
N GLU A 234 2.33 -25.74 28.16
CA GLU A 234 1.72 -25.87 26.83
C GLU A 234 2.47 -25.04 25.78
N LEU A 235 2.60 -25.60 24.58
CA LEU A 235 3.15 -24.90 23.42
C LEU A 235 2.18 -23.79 23.00
N GLU A 236 2.61 -22.55 23.08
CA GLU A 236 1.85 -21.40 22.64
C GLU A 236 2.49 -20.81 21.38
N VAL A 237 1.70 -20.71 20.30
CA VAL A 237 2.11 -20.00 19.10
C VAL A 237 1.52 -18.60 19.13
N ARG A 238 2.37 -17.61 18.83
CA ARG A 238 2.00 -16.20 18.78
C ARG A 238 2.47 -15.58 17.47
N LYS A 239 1.86 -14.46 17.11
CA LYS A 239 2.30 -13.58 16.02
C LYS A 239 2.20 -12.12 16.47
N ASN A 240 2.91 -11.25 15.79
CA ASN A 240 2.73 -9.80 15.96
C ASN A 240 1.95 -9.25 14.78
N THR A 241 1.07 -8.30 15.06
CA THR A 241 0.30 -7.57 14.05
C THR A 241 0.51 -6.08 14.20
N PHE A 242 0.14 -5.33 13.17
CA PHE A 242 0.31 -3.89 13.12
C PHE A 242 -1.05 -3.26 12.82
N ARG A 243 -1.55 -2.46 13.76
CA ARG A 243 -2.82 -1.77 13.63
C ARG A 243 -2.61 -0.41 12.98
N ILE A 244 -3.41 -0.12 11.97
CA ILE A 244 -3.65 1.22 11.46
C ILE A 244 -5.11 1.58 11.72
N GLU A 245 -5.40 2.84 11.99
CA GLU A 245 -6.79 3.29 12.12
C GLU A 245 -7.54 3.11 10.80
N PRO A 246 -8.86 2.79 10.83
CA PRO A 246 -9.75 2.74 12.00
C PRO A 246 -9.83 1.34 12.68
N GLY A 247 -8.72 0.59 12.73
CA GLY A 247 -8.69 -0.75 13.35
C GLY A 247 -8.42 -1.88 12.35
N ILE A 248 -7.60 -1.62 11.35
CA ILE A 248 -7.16 -2.60 10.36
C ILE A 248 -5.83 -3.18 10.84
N TYR A 249 -5.78 -4.50 10.99
CA TYR A 249 -4.60 -5.23 11.45
C TYR A 249 -3.88 -5.86 10.26
N LEU A 250 -2.60 -5.54 10.11
CA LEU A 250 -1.73 -6.03 9.06
C LEU A 250 -0.69 -6.99 9.63
N THR A 251 -0.23 -7.93 8.82
CA THR A 251 0.92 -8.78 9.18
C THR A 251 2.21 -7.97 9.20
N ASN A 252 3.18 -8.41 10.01
CA ASN A 252 4.50 -7.77 10.08
C ASN A 252 5.19 -7.68 8.70
N SER A 253 5.12 -8.74 7.92
CA SER A 253 5.71 -8.82 6.56
C SER A 253 5.07 -7.83 5.56
N SER A 254 3.87 -7.33 5.85
CA SER A 254 3.19 -6.34 5.01
C SER A 254 3.64 -4.90 5.28
N VAL A 255 4.04 -4.60 6.52
CA VAL A 255 4.28 -3.22 6.97
C VAL A 255 5.58 -2.63 6.44
N ALA A 256 6.60 -3.47 6.18
CA ALA A 256 7.89 -3.02 5.65
C ALA A 256 7.74 -2.17 4.37
N ASN A 257 7.03 -2.70 3.38
CA ASN A 257 6.79 -2.00 2.11
C ASN A 257 5.77 -0.86 2.27
N LEU A 258 4.74 -1.05 3.11
CA LEU A 258 3.72 -0.04 3.35
C LEU A 258 4.32 1.26 3.88
N ARG A 259 5.15 1.18 4.92
CA ARG A 259 5.78 2.34 5.55
C ARG A 259 6.72 3.07 4.60
N LYS A 260 7.48 2.33 3.78
CA LYS A 260 8.44 2.90 2.84
C LYS A 260 7.77 3.59 1.64
N VAL A 261 6.70 3.00 1.12
CA VAL A 261 6.11 3.42 -0.18
C VAL A 261 4.90 4.32 -0.01
N LEU A 262 4.00 4.02 0.92
CA LEU A 262 2.72 4.72 1.03
C LEU A 262 2.62 5.62 2.25
N LEU A 263 3.23 5.25 3.36
CA LEU A 263 3.15 5.97 4.63
C LEU A 263 4.51 6.48 5.13
N PRO A 264 5.30 7.19 4.30
CA PRO A 264 6.54 7.79 4.76
C PRO A 264 6.23 8.84 5.82
N GLY A 265 6.97 8.81 6.93
CA GLY A 265 6.81 9.76 8.03
C GLY A 265 5.69 9.45 9.03
N VAL A 266 4.87 8.41 8.80
CA VAL A 266 3.90 7.97 9.81
C VAL A 266 4.63 7.36 11.01
N ALA A 267 4.27 7.81 12.20
CA ALA A 267 4.89 7.39 13.44
C ALA A 267 4.67 5.89 13.71
N PHE A 268 5.70 5.24 14.26
CA PHE A 268 5.58 3.88 14.76
C PHE A 268 5.27 3.92 16.25
N LEU A 269 4.14 3.33 16.63
CA LEU A 269 3.61 3.38 17.98
C LEU A 269 3.74 2.01 18.63
N VAL A 270 4.04 2.01 19.92
CA VAL A 270 4.14 0.81 20.74
C VAL A 270 3.55 1.13 22.10
N ASP A 271 2.61 0.31 22.54
CA ASP A 271 2.02 0.40 23.87
C ASP A 271 2.60 -0.71 24.76
N ASP A 272 3.59 -0.36 25.56
CA ASP A 272 4.19 -1.25 26.55
C ASP A 272 4.82 -0.50 27.72
N GLN A 273 5.23 -1.27 28.73
CA GLN A 273 5.83 -0.75 29.95
C GLN A 273 7.13 0.03 29.71
N VAL A 274 7.88 -0.28 28.64
CA VAL A 274 9.14 0.41 28.32
C VAL A 274 8.85 1.82 27.79
N ILE A 275 7.91 1.94 26.85
CA ILE A 275 7.50 3.23 26.30
C ILE A 275 6.79 4.09 27.35
N ALA A 276 5.95 3.48 28.20
CA ALA A 276 5.23 4.17 29.26
C ALA A 276 6.13 4.58 30.44
N SER A 277 7.30 3.95 30.61
CA SER A 277 8.20 4.21 31.73
C SER A 277 8.76 5.64 31.70
N LYS A 278 8.81 6.28 32.87
CA LYS A 278 9.48 7.57 33.09
C LYS A 278 10.99 7.44 33.32
N HIS A 279 11.48 6.22 33.53
CA HIS A 279 12.90 5.97 33.77
C HIS A 279 13.73 6.19 32.49
N PHE A 280 13.19 5.81 31.34
CA PHE A 280 13.87 5.92 30.06
C PHE A 280 13.59 7.28 29.40
N ASN A 281 14.64 7.93 28.88
CA ASN A 281 14.51 9.11 28.06
C ASN A 281 14.11 8.77 26.61
N GLU A 282 13.90 9.80 25.79
CA GLU A 282 13.38 9.60 24.43
C GLU A 282 14.39 8.92 23.50
N TYR A 283 15.69 9.14 23.67
CA TYR A 283 16.74 8.47 22.89
C TYR A 283 16.74 6.95 23.13
N PHE A 284 16.58 6.52 24.39
CA PHE A 284 16.40 5.11 24.70
C PHE A 284 15.12 4.55 24.05
N LYS A 285 14.00 5.26 24.19
CA LYS A 285 12.70 4.84 23.65
C LYS A 285 12.72 4.76 22.13
N GLU A 286 13.43 5.67 21.47
CA GLU A 286 13.62 5.67 20.02
C GLU A 286 14.38 4.42 19.55
N LEU A 287 15.54 4.11 20.14
CA LEU A 287 16.27 2.88 19.80
C LEU A 287 15.50 1.62 20.17
N TYR A 288 14.73 1.65 21.26
CA TYR A 288 13.82 0.57 21.60
C TYR A 288 12.77 0.34 20.49
N ARG A 289 12.12 1.39 19.99
CA ARG A 289 11.17 1.32 18.86
C ARG A 289 11.84 0.77 17.60
N TYR A 290 13.03 1.26 17.25
CA TYR A 290 13.77 0.75 16.10
C TYR A 290 14.19 -0.72 16.26
N SER A 291 14.54 -1.15 17.47
CA SER A 291 14.83 -2.56 17.76
C SER A 291 13.61 -3.45 17.51
N LEU A 292 12.41 -2.97 17.85
CA LEU A 292 11.16 -3.68 17.62
C LEU A 292 10.83 -3.74 16.13
N LEU A 293 11.03 -2.66 15.38
CA LEU A 293 10.88 -2.66 13.92
C LEU A 293 11.82 -3.68 13.28
N CYS A 294 13.08 -3.74 13.72
CA CYS A 294 14.07 -4.68 13.22
C CYS A 294 13.70 -6.13 13.55
N LYS A 295 13.32 -6.41 14.81
CA LYS A 295 12.87 -7.75 15.26
C LYS A 295 11.64 -8.25 14.51
N ASN A 296 10.79 -7.34 14.04
CA ASN A 296 9.60 -7.68 13.25
C ASN A 296 9.86 -7.68 11.74
N MET A 297 11.13 -7.55 11.30
CA MET A 297 11.54 -7.50 9.90
C MET A 297 10.92 -6.34 9.10
N VAL A 298 10.50 -5.28 9.80
CA VAL A 298 9.95 -4.06 9.17
C VAL A 298 11.07 -3.18 8.63
N ILE A 299 12.22 -3.18 9.30
CA ILE A 299 13.48 -2.59 8.83
C ILE A 299 14.57 -3.65 8.83
N THR A 300 15.59 -3.44 8.02
CA THR A 300 16.79 -4.27 7.95
C THR A 300 17.74 -4.00 9.12
N LEU A 301 18.68 -4.92 9.35
CA LEU A 301 19.72 -4.75 10.37
C LEU A 301 20.63 -3.56 10.06
N ASP A 302 20.90 -3.28 8.79
CA ASP A 302 21.73 -2.14 8.40
C ASP A 302 21.01 -0.81 8.61
N GLU A 303 19.71 -0.73 8.28
CA GLU A 303 18.89 0.43 8.66
C GLU A 303 18.87 0.61 10.18
N TYR A 304 18.76 -0.47 10.96
CA TYR A 304 18.82 -0.39 12.43
C TYR A 304 20.17 0.17 12.93
N ARG A 305 21.29 -0.33 12.38
CA ARG A 305 22.64 0.16 12.72
C ARG A 305 22.83 1.64 12.36
N GLU A 306 22.26 2.10 11.26
CA GLU A 306 22.28 3.51 10.88
C GLU A 306 21.51 4.37 11.90
N GLN A 307 20.35 3.90 12.35
CA GLN A 307 19.57 4.60 13.39
C GLN A 307 20.28 4.63 14.74
N ILE A 308 20.99 3.55 15.13
CA ILE A 308 21.85 3.57 16.33
C ILE A 308 22.84 4.73 16.26
N LYS A 309 23.57 4.87 15.16
CA LYS A 309 24.55 5.96 14.99
C LYS A 309 23.88 7.33 15.09
N LYS A 310 22.79 7.54 14.35
CA LYS A 310 22.05 8.81 14.35
C LYS A 310 21.54 9.20 15.74
N THR A 311 20.90 8.27 16.46
CA THR A 311 20.36 8.55 17.79
C THR A 311 21.48 8.76 18.81
N LEU A 312 22.59 8.01 18.74
CA LEU A 312 23.72 8.20 19.65
C LEU A 312 24.50 9.49 19.38
N ASP A 313 24.66 9.89 18.11
CA ASP A 313 25.24 11.18 17.76
C ASP A 313 24.33 12.32 18.27
N ALA A 314 23.02 12.22 18.07
CA ALA A 314 22.06 13.20 18.62
C ALA A 314 22.03 13.23 20.15
N LEU A 315 22.30 12.10 20.82
CA LEU A 315 22.42 12.00 22.28
C LEU A 315 23.68 12.72 22.80
N LEU A 316 24.78 12.74 22.04
CA LEU A 316 25.99 13.50 22.39
C LEU A 316 25.75 15.01 22.37
N ASP A 317 24.99 15.48 21.38
CA ASP A 317 24.67 16.89 21.19
C ASP A 317 23.52 17.38 22.09
N ALA A 318 22.84 16.46 22.77
CA ALA A 318 21.68 16.76 23.60
C ALA A 318 22.05 17.64 24.81
N PRO A 319 21.21 18.63 25.18
CA PRO A 319 21.40 19.46 26.37
C PRO A 319 20.96 18.73 27.65
N ILE A 320 21.53 17.54 27.89
CA ILE A 320 21.23 16.69 29.05
C ILE A 320 22.39 16.66 30.05
N ALA A 321 22.11 16.29 31.29
CA ALA A 321 23.14 16.12 32.30
C ALA A 321 24.06 14.93 31.97
N GLY A 322 25.35 15.02 32.35
CA GLY A 322 26.30 13.93 32.11
C GLY A 322 25.93 12.63 32.82
N SER A 323 25.32 12.70 34.01
CA SER A 323 24.77 11.53 34.69
C SER A 323 23.63 10.88 33.91
N GLU A 324 22.78 11.68 33.25
CA GLU A 324 21.70 11.19 32.41
C GLU A 324 22.25 10.52 31.14
N PHE A 325 23.27 11.11 30.50
CA PHE A 325 23.95 10.50 29.36
C PHE A 325 24.52 9.12 29.72
N VAL A 326 25.28 9.03 30.82
CA VAL A 326 25.91 7.77 31.27
C VAL A 326 24.86 6.71 31.60
N THR A 327 23.77 7.10 32.28
CA THR A 327 22.66 6.21 32.61
C THR A 327 22.01 5.67 31.32
N THR A 328 21.76 6.55 30.35
CA THR A 328 21.15 6.19 29.06
C THR A 328 22.02 5.19 28.30
N ILE A 329 23.33 5.43 28.18
CA ILE A 329 24.27 4.51 27.51
C ILE A 329 24.32 3.16 28.21
N TYR A 330 24.34 3.16 29.55
CA TYR A 330 24.30 1.92 30.34
C TYR A 330 23.03 1.12 30.07
N ASP A 331 21.86 1.77 30.11
CA ASP A 331 20.57 1.11 29.88
C ASP A 331 20.46 0.59 28.45
N LEU A 332 20.89 1.36 27.45
CA LEU A 332 20.92 0.92 26.04
C LEU A 332 21.69 -0.39 25.87
N ASN A 333 22.83 -0.54 26.54
CA ASN A 333 23.63 -1.76 26.51
C ASN A 333 22.99 -2.89 27.33
N LYS A 334 22.46 -2.59 28.52
CA LYS A 334 21.77 -3.56 29.40
C LYS A 334 20.59 -4.21 28.68
N TYR A 335 19.81 -3.43 27.92
CA TYR A 335 18.70 -3.91 27.10
C TYR A 335 19.13 -4.46 25.73
N ARG A 336 20.44 -4.56 25.46
CA ARG A 336 21.03 -5.07 24.22
C ARG A 336 20.54 -4.32 22.98
N LEU A 337 20.31 -3.01 23.12
CA LEU A 337 19.94 -2.11 22.03
C LEU A 337 21.17 -1.66 21.25
N ILE A 338 22.31 -1.51 21.93
CA ILE A 338 23.62 -1.18 21.36
C ILE A 338 24.67 -2.22 21.78
N THR A 339 25.82 -2.22 21.12
CA THR A 339 26.93 -3.13 21.44
C THR A 339 27.86 -2.54 22.50
N LYS A 340 28.70 -3.39 23.11
CA LYS A 340 29.77 -2.94 24.01
C LYS A 340 30.76 -1.98 23.33
N ASN A 341 31.01 -2.17 22.04
CA ASN A 341 31.90 -1.29 21.28
C ASN A 341 31.30 0.10 21.11
N ASP A 342 29.98 0.18 20.89
CA ASP A 342 29.27 1.47 20.83
C ASP A 342 29.38 2.20 22.17
N VAL A 343 29.21 1.49 23.30
CA VAL A 343 29.38 2.08 24.65
C VAL A 343 30.76 2.71 24.81
N VAL A 344 31.82 1.99 24.48
CA VAL A 344 33.19 2.48 24.63
C VAL A 344 33.42 3.72 23.77
N HIS A 345 33.06 3.64 22.49
CA HIS A 345 33.24 4.70 21.51
C HIS A 345 32.50 5.99 21.90
N TYR A 346 31.21 5.88 22.23
CA TYR A 346 30.38 7.05 22.55
C TYR A 346 30.67 7.64 23.94
N THR A 347 31.08 6.81 24.91
CA THR A 347 31.54 7.32 26.22
C THR A 347 32.85 8.09 26.07
N GLN A 348 33.78 7.64 25.22
CA GLN A 348 35.02 8.35 24.96
C GLN A 348 34.76 9.70 24.26
N LYS A 349 33.96 9.70 23.18
CA LYS A 349 33.56 10.93 22.48
C LYS A 349 32.93 11.96 23.42
N TYR A 350 32.04 11.51 24.31
CA TYR A 350 31.39 12.42 25.26
C TYR A 350 32.40 13.12 26.18
N ARG A 351 33.43 12.41 26.65
CA ARG A 351 34.50 12.99 27.48
C ARG A 351 35.31 14.02 26.71
N GLU A 352 35.64 13.73 25.46
CA GLU A 352 36.41 14.65 24.60
C GLU A 352 35.64 15.95 24.27
N LEU A 353 34.31 15.90 24.25
CA LEU A 353 33.45 17.07 23.97
C LEU A 353 33.10 17.92 25.20
N LYS A 354 33.23 17.35 26.41
CA LYS A 354 32.81 17.99 27.67
C LYS A 354 33.97 18.28 28.63
N MET A 355 35.19 17.86 28.29
CA MET A 355 36.43 18.46 28.78
C MET A 355 36.74 19.70 27.96
#